data_AF-A0A961Y6U2-F1
#
_entry.id   AF-A0A961Y6U2-F1
#
_cell.length_a   1.000
_cell.length_b   1.000
_cell.length_c   1.000
_cell.angle_alpha   90.00
_cell.angle_beta   90.00
_cell.angle_gamma   90.00
#
_symmetry.space_group_name_H-M   'P 1'
#
loop_
_entity.id
_entity.type
_entity.pdbx_description
1 polymer ?
#
loop_
_entity_poly.entity_id
_entity_poly.type
_entity_poly.pdbx_seq_one_letter_code
_entity_poly.pdbx_strand_id
1 'polypeptide(L)'
;PHLADNPVRGLTTLMDALLATPLDEGSEHFDPSTLEPVGLEAGTGAWNVIPGRARVSMNSRFNDLWTSKTLRAELERRLEAASGDMRHRPDGKQPIRWLIEELPGASQSFLARDEDLIGLLKSAVAARTGKDPKLSTSGGTSDARFIKDFCPVVELGLVGKTMHGIDENVPVEELKALSAIYSDFIERYFDFHTGRKA
;
A
#
# COMPACT_ATOMS: atom_id res chain seq x y z
N PRO A 1 36.99 -16.24 -2.57
CA PRO A 1 35.93 -15.43 -3.25
C PRO A 1 35.62 -15.91 -4.67
N HIS A 2 36.61 -16.03 -5.56
CA HIS A 2 36.44 -16.41 -6.97
C HIS A 2 35.80 -17.79 -7.24
N LEU A 3 35.68 -18.65 -6.22
CA LEU A 3 35.00 -19.96 -6.30
C LEU A 3 33.53 -19.91 -5.86
N ALA A 4 33.03 -18.76 -5.41
CA ALA A 4 31.68 -18.58 -4.91
C ALA A 4 31.03 -17.36 -5.57
N ASP A 5 29.78 -17.52 -5.96
CA ASP A 5 28.97 -16.44 -6.53
C ASP A 5 28.09 -15.86 -5.42
N ASN A 6 28.43 -14.64 -4.97
CA ASN A 6 27.77 -14.03 -3.83
C ASN A 6 26.38 -13.48 -4.23
N PRO A 7 25.28 -14.06 -3.75
CA PRO A 7 23.92 -13.66 -4.14
C PRO A 7 23.56 -12.24 -3.73
N VAL A 8 24.24 -11.65 -2.74
CA VAL A 8 24.02 -10.25 -2.35
C VAL A 8 24.38 -9.28 -3.48
N ARG A 9 25.40 -9.62 -4.28
CA ARG A 9 25.80 -8.84 -5.46
C ARG A 9 24.71 -8.89 -6.54
N GLY A 10 24.17 -10.07 -6.80
CA GLY A 10 23.05 -10.24 -7.75
C GLY A 10 21.78 -9.54 -7.26
N LEU A 11 21.46 -9.69 -5.97
CA LEU A 11 20.30 -9.02 -5.37
C LEU A 11 20.39 -7.50 -5.50
N THR A 12 21.58 -6.91 -5.38
CA THR A 12 21.79 -5.46 -5.59
C THR A 12 21.34 -5.03 -6.98
N THR A 13 21.77 -5.75 -8.02
CA THR A 13 21.36 -5.49 -9.42
C THR A 13 19.84 -5.63 -9.61
N LEU A 14 19.25 -6.68 -9.04
CA LEU A 14 17.80 -6.93 -9.17
C LEU A 14 16.97 -5.87 -8.42
N MET A 15 17.40 -5.47 -7.23
CA MET A 15 16.73 -4.41 -6.46
C MET A 15 16.79 -3.06 -7.17
N ASP A 16 17.93 -2.72 -7.78
CA ASP A 16 18.06 -1.52 -8.61
C ASP A 16 17.04 -1.54 -9.75
N ALA A 17 16.91 -2.66 -10.48
CA ALA A 17 15.93 -2.80 -11.55
C ALA A 17 14.46 -2.68 -11.08
N LEU A 18 14.17 -3.11 -9.85
CA LEU A 18 12.83 -2.99 -9.28
C LEU A 18 12.50 -1.55 -8.85
N LEU A 19 13.47 -0.83 -8.29
CA LEU A 19 13.26 0.45 -7.59
C LEU A 19 13.65 1.69 -8.40
N ALA A 20 14.52 1.56 -9.41
CA ALA A 20 15.06 2.69 -10.16
C ALA A 20 13.99 3.47 -10.93
N THR A 21 12.93 2.80 -11.37
CA THR A 21 11.80 3.42 -12.05
C THR A 21 10.52 3.26 -11.23
N PRO A 22 9.68 4.31 -11.14
CA PRO A 22 8.34 4.18 -10.57
C PRO A 22 7.54 3.06 -11.24
N LEU A 23 6.57 2.49 -10.52
CA LEU A 23 5.62 1.55 -11.11
C LEU A 23 4.67 2.26 -12.08
N ASP A 24 4.18 3.44 -11.69
CA ASP A 24 3.30 4.31 -12.46
C ASP A 24 3.38 5.75 -11.91
N GLU A 25 2.58 6.66 -12.48
CA GLU A 25 2.49 8.07 -12.08
C GLU A 25 1.20 8.39 -11.30
N GLY A 26 0.46 7.38 -10.84
CA GLY A 26 -0.87 7.54 -10.24
C GLY A 26 -2.00 7.49 -11.27
N SER A 27 -3.22 7.67 -10.78
CA SER A 27 -4.44 7.80 -11.58
C SER A 27 -5.27 9.00 -11.10
N GLU A 28 -6.47 9.19 -11.66
CA GLU A 28 -7.35 10.30 -11.26
C GLU A 28 -7.66 10.30 -9.75
N HIS A 29 -7.81 9.11 -9.16
CA HIS A 29 -8.29 8.96 -7.80
C HIS A 29 -7.25 8.36 -6.86
N PHE A 30 -6.07 7.97 -7.34
CA PHE A 30 -5.04 7.31 -6.55
C PHE A 30 -3.67 7.93 -6.75
N ASP A 31 -2.92 8.02 -5.66
CA ASP A 31 -1.49 8.33 -5.70
C ASP A 31 -0.70 7.24 -6.47
N PRO A 32 0.55 7.53 -6.88
CA PRO A 32 1.41 6.54 -7.54
C PRO A 32 1.60 5.26 -6.72
N SER A 33 1.64 4.11 -7.39
CA SER A 33 1.93 2.84 -6.73
C SER A 33 3.35 2.82 -6.15
N THR A 34 3.48 2.24 -4.96
CA THR A 34 4.77 2.11 -4.25
C THR A 34 5.26 0.67 -4.25
N LEU A 35 6.57 0.48 -4.16
CA LEU A 35 7.22 -0.81 -3.95
C LEU A 35 8.35 -0.63 -2.94
N GLU A 36 8.10 -1.01 -1.69
CA GLU A 36 8.98 -0.72 -0.57
C GLU A 36 9.66 -1.98 -0.04
N PRO A 37 11.00 -2.00 0.08
CA PRO A 37 11.70 -3.04 0.82
C PRO A 37 11.34 -2.95 2.32
N VAL A 38 10.82 -4.04 2.87
CA VAL A 38 10.42 -4.13 4.29
C VAL A 38 11.26 -5.14 5.08
N GLY A 39 12.16 -5.87 4.40
CA GLY A 39 13.09 -6.78 5.05
C GLY A 39 14.20 -7.24 4.10
N LEU A 40 15.38 -7.52 4.63
CA LEU A 40 16.53 -8.00 3.89
C LEU A 40 17.28 -9.03 4.74
N GLU A 41 17.49 -10.22 4.18
CA GLU A 41 18.17 -11.32 4.86
C GLU A 41 19.23 -11.93 3.95
N ALA A 42 20.44 -12.08 4.48
CA ALA A 42 21.52 -12.84 3.84
C ALA A 42 22.50 -13.37 4.88
N GLY A 43 23.01 -14.59 4.64
CA GLY A 43 24.06 -15.19 5.45
C GLY A 43 23.58 -15.83 6.75
N THR A 44 24.56 -16.29 7.52
CA THR A 44 24.36 -17.06 8.76
C THR A 44 24.90 -16.34 10.00
N GLY A 45 25.36 -15.09 9.84
CA GLY A 45 26.08 -14.33 10.87
C GLY A 45 27.59 -14.52 10.88
N ALA A 46 28.13 -15.48 10.14
CA ALA A 46 29.58 -15.63 9.96
C ALA A 46 30.13 -14.55 9.01
N TRP A 47 31.12 -13.78 9.45
CA TRP A 47 31.68 -12.63 8.71
C TRP A 47 32.62 -13.03 7.56
N ASN A 48 33.05 -14.30 7.51
CA ASN A 48 34.01 -14.83 6.53
C ASN A 48 33.40 -15.86 5.57
N VAL A 49 32.06 -16.00 5.54
CA VAL A 49 31.35 -16.95 4.68
C VAL A 49 30.44 -16.20 3.71
N ILE A 50 30.58 -16.52 2.41
CA ILE A 50 29.66 -16.00 1.38
C ILE A 50 28.32 -16.73 1.52
N PRO A 51 27.18 -16.03 1.59
CA PRO A 51 25.87 -16.66 1.70
C PRO A 51 25.51 -17.48 0.45
N GLY A 52 24.72 -18.55 0.65
CA GLY A 52 24.16 -19.32 -0.47
C GLY A 52 22.87 -18.71 -1.07
N ARG A 53 22.20 -17.81 -0.34
CA ARG A 53 21.01 -17.08 -0.80
C ARG A 53 20.92 -15.69 -0.15
N ALA A 54 20.22 -14.78 -0.81
CA ALA A 54 19.78 -13.51 -0.24
C ALA A 54 18.29 -13.34 -0.55
N ARG A 55 17.52 -12.80 0.41
CA ARG A 55 16.08 -12.58 0.31
C ARG A 55 15.79 -11.11 0.61
N VAL A 56 14.99 -10.48 -0.23
CA VAL A 56 14.35 -9.20 0.09
C VAL A 56 12.84 -9.44 0.21
N SER A 57 12.25 -8.91 1.26
CA SER A 57 10.80 -8.84 1.42
C SER A 57 10.36 -7.44 1.00
N MET A 58 9.38 -7.35 0.11
CA MET A 58 8.86 -6.09 -0.38
C MET A 58 7.35 -6.00 -0.18
N ASN A 59 6.85 -4.80 0.10
CA ASN A 59 5.44 -4.50 0.15
C ASN A 59 5.10 -3.51 -0.97
N SER A 60 4.04 -3.79 -1.72
CA SER A 60 3.50 -2.81 -2.66
C SER A 60 2.13 -2.34 -2.21
N ARG A 61 1.94 -1.03 -2.21
CA ARG A 61 0.62 -0.40 -2.22
C ARG A 61 0.38 0.09 -3.64
N PHE A 62 -0.39 -0.66 -4.40
CA PHE A 62 -0.65 -0.35 -5.80
C PHE A 62 -2.05 0.24 -6.00
N ASN A 63 -2.17 1.14 -6.98
CA ASN A 63 -3.42 1.81 -7.33
C ASN A 63 -4.27 0.97 -8.31
N ASP A 64 -5.29 1.57 -8.89
CA ASP A 64 -6.26 0.93 -9.79
C ASP A 64 -5.72 0.60 -11.20
N LEU A 65 -4.46 0.95 -11.49
CA LEU A 65 -3.79 0.53 -12.73
C LEU A 65 -3.27 -0.91 -12.67
N TRP A 66 -3.21 -1.47 -11.46
CA TRP A 66 -2.67 -2.80 -11.23
C TRP A 66 -3.70 -3.74 -10.61
N THR A 67 -3.51 -5.00 -10.95
CA THR A 67 -3.98 -6.13 -10.15
C THR A 67 -2.76 -6.84 -9.61
N SER A 68 -2.91 -7.63 -8.54
CA SER A 68 -1.81 -8.48 -8.04
C SER A 68 -1.14 -9.29 -9.16
N LYS A 69 -1.93 -9.80 -10.11
CA LYS A 69 -1.42 -10.57 -11.27
C LYS A 69 -0.61 -9.70 -12.24
N THR A 70 -1.12 -8.52 -12.62
CA THR A 70 -0.43 -7.65 -13.59
C THR A 70 0.79 -6.99 -12.98
N LEU A 71 0.73 -6.63 -11.70
CA LEU A 71 1.88 -6.13 -10.96
C LEU A 71 2.98 -7.20 -10.88
N ARG A 72 2.63 -8.43 -10.48
CA ARG A 72 3.59 -9.54 -10.46
C ARG A 72 4.26 -9.72 -11.81
N ALA A 73 3.50 -9.73 -12.90
CA ALA A 73 4.05 -9.87 -14.25
C ALA A 73 5.02 -8.74 -14.61
N GLU A 74 4.74 -7.50 -14.19
CA GLU A 74 5.66 -6.37 -14.38
C GLU A 74 6.95 -6.53 -13.55
N LEU A 75 6.85 -6.97 -12.29
CA LEU A 75 8.03 -7.23 -11.46
C LEU A 75 8.88 -8.35 -12.06
N GLU A 76 8.27 -9.44 -12.50
CA GLU A 76 8.95 -10.55 -13.20
C GLU A 76 9.63 -10.06 -14.48
N ARG A 77 8.98 -9.19 -15.25
CA ARG A 77 9.57 -8.58 -16.46
C ARG A 77 10.83 -7.76 -16.13
N ARG A 78 10.79 -6.93 -15.08
CA ARG A 78 11.95 -6.14 -14.62
C ARG A 78 13.10 -7.04 -14.17
N LEU A 79 12.80 -8.08 -13.38
CA LEU A 79 13.80 -9.03 -12.89
C LEU A 79 14.44 -9.83 -14.03
N GLU A 80 13.65 -10.28 -15.00
CA GLU A 80 14.17 -11.03 -16.14
C GLU A 80 15.12 -10.17 -16.97
N ALA A 81 14.73 -8.92 -17.26
CA ALA A 81 15.56 -7.97 -18.00
C ALA A 81 16.90 -7.68 -17.29
N ALA A 82 16.91 -7.64 -15.95
CA ALA A 82 18.09 -7.39 -15.15
C ALA A 82 18.92 -8.66 -14.84
N SER A 83 18.37 -9.85 -15.04
CA SER A 83 19.02 -11.11 -14.66
C SER A 83 20.35 -11.35 -15.38
N GLY A 84 20.48 -10.84 -16.61
CA GLY A 84 21.70 -10.92 -17.41
C GLY A 84 22.77 -9.87 -17.07
N ASP A 85 22.46 -8.91 -16.20
CA ASP A 85 23.38 -7.82 -15.86
C ASP A 85 24.42 -8.25 -14.82
N MET A 86 25.68 -8.26 -15.26
CA MET A 86 26.83 -8.73 -14.48
C MET A 86 27.66 -7.60 -13.86
N ARG A 87 27.19 -6.34 -13.86
CA ARG A 87 27.98 -5.17 -13.40
C ARG A 87 28.58 -5.32 -11.99
N HIS A 88 27.90 -6.06 -11.11
CA HIS A 88 28.34 -6.32 -9.73
C HIS A 88 28.88 -7.74 -9.52
N ARG A 89 28.84 -8.60 -10.56
CA ARG A 89 29.25 -10.02 -10.56
C ARG A 89 30.35 -10.24 -11.62
N PRO A 90 31.56 -9.70 -11.43
CA PRO A 90 32.65 -9.80 -12.42
C PRO A 90 33.07 -11.24 -12.72
N ASP A 91 32.94 -12.14 -11.74
CA ASP A 91 33.22 -13.58 -11.89
C ASP A 91 31.96 -14.40 -12.25
N GLY A 92 30.81 -13.73 -12.43
CA GLY A 92 29.52 -14.35 -12.73
C GLY A 92 29.52 -14.93 -14.14
N LYS A 93 29.22 -16.23 -14.25
CA LYS A 93 29.19 -16.96 -15.53
C LYS A 93 27.78 -17.28 -16.03
N GLN A 94 26.77 -16.98 -15.22
CA GLN A 94 25.38 -17.35 -15.46
C GLN A 94 24.44 -16.20 -15.04
N PRO A 95 23.26 -16.06 -15.67
CA PRO A 95 22.22 -15.15 -15.22
C PRO A 95 21.94 -15.26 -13.73
N ILE A 96 21.57 -14.14 -13.11
CA ILE A 96 21.14 -14.10 -11.71
C ILE A 96 19.88 -14.95 -11.61
N ARG A 97 19.93 -16.02 -10.80
CA ARG A 97 18.76 -16.85 -10.53
C ARG A 97 17.92 -16.18 -9.45
N TRP A 98 16.63 -16.02 -9.73
CA TRP A 98 15.67 -15.39 -8.84
C TRP A 98 14.35 -16.17 -8.82
N LEU A 99 13.55 -15.91 -7.80
CA LEU A 99 12.19 -16.41 -7.64
C LEU A 99 11.40 -15.38 -6.82
N ILE A 100 10.14 -15.15 -7.19
CA ILE A 100 9.19 -14.39 -6.37
C ILE A 100 8.30 -15.37 -5.60
N GLU A 101 8.27 -15.22 -4.28
CA GLU A 101 7.30 -15.88 -3.40
C GLU A 101 6.25 -14.87 -2.97
N GLU A 102 5.01 -15.04 -3.44
CA GLU A 102 3.89 -14.21 -3.01
C GLU A 102 3.34 -14.71 -1.67
N LEU A 103 3.20 -13.80 -0.70
CA LEU A 103 2.50 -14.09 0.54
C LEU A 103 0.99 -13.90 0.34
N PRO A 104 0.16 -14.73 1.00
CA PRO A 104 -1.29 -14.58 0.97
C PRO A 104 -1.71 -13.24 1.59
N GLY A 105 -2.88 -12.73 1.15
CA GLY A 105 -3.47 -11.51 1.71
C GLY A 105 -3.25 -10.24 0.88
N ALA A 106 -2.86 -10.36 -0.39
CA ALA A 106 -2.86 -9.22 -1.30
C ALA A 106 -4.29 -8.64 -1.43
N SER A 107 -4.43 -7.35 -1.14
CA SER A 107 -5.66 -6.60 -1.37
C SER A 107 -5.62 -5.98 -2.76
N GLN A 108 -6.76 -5.94 -3.44
CA GLN A 108 -6.94 -5.04 -4.57
C GLN A 108 -7.20 -3.61 -4.08
N SER A 109 -6.82 -2.63 -4.89
CA SER A 109 -7.30 -1.26 -4.74
C SER A 109 -8.82 -1.21 -4.96
N PHE A 110 -9.50 -0.29 -4.29
CA PHE A 110 -10.94 -0.10 -4.42
C PHE A 110 -11.31 1.37 -4.22
N LEU A 111 -12.42 1.78 -4.83
CA LEU A 111 -12.92 3.15 -4.78
C LEU A 111 -14.42 3.14 -4.55
N ALA A 112 -14.88 3.94 -3.58
CA ALA A 112 -16.30 4.19 -3.37
C ALA A 112 -16.86 5.04 -4.51
N ARG A 113 -18.01 4.64 -5.09
CA ARG A 113 -18.66 5.35 -6.20
C ARG A 113 -20.10 5.80 -5.88
N ASP A 114 -20.50 5.66 -4.63
CA ASP A 114 -21.84 6.03 -4.17
C ASP A 114 -21.85 7.52 -3.80
N GLU A 115 -22.24 8.36 -4.75
CA GLU A 115 -22.25 9.82 -4.61
C GLU A 115 -23.22 10.30 -3.52
N ASP A 116 -24.32 9.58 -3.29
CA ASP A 116 -25.30 9.93 -2.26
C ASP A 116 -24.69 9.68 -0.87
N LEU A 117 -24.09 8.51 -0.65
CA LEU A 117 -23.40 8.17 0.59
C LEU A 117 -22.25 9.14 0.88
N ILE A 118 -21.43 9.42 -0.14
CA ILE A 118 -20.33 10.37 -0.05
C ILE A 118 -20.88 11.76 0.30
N GLY A 119 -21.91 12.23 -0.41
CA GLY A 119 -22.53 13.53 -0.20
C GLY A 119 -23.14 13.70 1.19
N LEU A 120 -23.79 12.67 1.73
CA LEU A 120 -24.34 12.65 3.10
C LEU A 120 -23.23 12.80 4.14
N LEU A 121 -22.14 12.05 4.00
CA LEU A 121 -21.00 12.12 4.92
C LEU A 121 -20.31 13.48 4.83
N LYS A 122 -20.07 13.99 3.62
CA LYS A 122 -19.52 15.34 3.41
C LYS A 122 -20.35 16.41 4.11
N SER A 123 -21.67 16.32 3.98
CA SER A 123 -22.61 17.26 4.58
C SER A 123 -22.58 17.22 6.12
N ALA A 124 -22.50 16.03 6.72
CA ALA A 124 -22.38 15.87 8.17
C ALA A 124 -21.05 16.45 8.70
N VAL A 125 -19.94 16.18 8.02
CA VAL A 125 -18.63 16.76 8.37
C VAL A 125 -18.68 18.29 8.29
N ALA A 126 -19.20 18.84 7.18
CA ALA A 126 -19.28 20.28 6.98
C ALA A 126 -20.18 20.96 8.03
N ALA A 127 -21.32 20.35 8.39
CA ALA A 127 -22.23 20.88 9.40
C ALA A 127 -21.60 20.95 10.80
N ARG A 128 -20.78 19.97 11.18
CA ARG A 128 -20.15 19.92 12.51
C ARG A 128 -18.83 20.67 12.61
N THR A 129 -18.10 20.81 11.51
CA THR A 129 -16.74 21.37 11.51
C THR A 129 -16.59 22.70 10.77
N GLY A 130 -17.58 23.08 9.95
CA GLY A 130 -17.50 24.23 9.05
C GLY A 130 -16.53 24.05 7.88
N LYS A 131 -16.03 22.83 7.63
CA LYS A 131 -15.01 22.54 6.61
C LYS A 131 -15.55 21.54 5.59
N ASP A 132 -15.25 21.75 4.31
CA ASP A 132 -15.51 20.76 3.27
C ASP A 132 -14.41 19.67 3.30
N PRO A 133 -14.74 18.40 3.55
CA PRO A 133 -13.73 17.34 3.54
C PRO A 133 -13.24 17.05 2.12
N LYS A 134 -11.93 16.83 2.00
CA LYS A 134 -11.30 16.36 0.77
C LYS A 134 -11.41 14.83 0.68
N LEU A 135 -11.89 14.30 -0.44
CA LEU A 135 -11.88 12.86 -0.72
C LEU A 135 -10.45 12.40 -0.95
N SER A 136 -10.10 11.23 -0.41
CA SER A 136 -8.75 10.68 -0.53
C SER A 136 -8.75 9.15 -0.52
N THR A 137 -7.81 8.57 -1.26
CA THR A 137 -7.44 7.16 -1.25
C THR A 137 -6.02 6.95 -0.69
N SER A 138 -5.43 8.01 -0.14
CA SER A 138 -4.07 8.01 0.40
C SER A 138 -3.98 7.23 1.71
N GLY A 139 -2.76 6.81 2.07
CA GLY A 139 -2.47 6.15 3.34
C GLY A 139 -2.40 4.62 3.21
N GLY A 140 -2.86 3.93 4.26
CA GLY A 140 -2.85 2.47 4.34
C GLY A 140 -4.08 1.83 3.69
N THR A 141 -4.37 0.58 4.08
CA THR A 141 -5.64 -0.08 3.77
C THR A 141 -6.44 -0.27 5.06
N SER A 142 -7.73 -0.53 4.93
CA SER A 142 -8.61 -0.91 6.04
C SER A 142 -9.35 -2.20 5.70
N ASP A 143 -10.12 -2.73 6.63
CA ASP A 143 -11.00 -3.89 6.37
C ASP A 143 -12.16 -3.59 5.42
N ALA A 144 -12.35 -2.33 5.01
CA ALA A 144 -13.22 -1.95 3.91
C ALA A 144 -12.93 -2.73 2.62
N ARG A 145 -11.69 -3.19 2.42
CA ARG A 145 -11.31 -4.07 1.31
C ARG A 145 -12.16 -5.35 1.20
N PHE A 146 -12.70 -5.83 2.32
CA PHE A 146 -13.60 -6.98 2.36
C PHE A 146 -15.08 -6.56 2.32
N ILE A 147 -15.43 -5.45 2.99
CA ILE A 147 -16.81 -5.00 3.15
C ILE A 147 -17.36 -4.43 1.82
N LYS A 148 -16.50 -3.82 1.00
CA LYS A 148 -16.88 -3.19 -0.28
C LYS A 148 -17.54 -4.15 -1.28
N ASP A 149 -17.34 -5.46 -1.13
CA ASP A 149 -17.99 -6.48 -1.96
C ASP A 149 -19.46 -6.71 -1.59
N PHE A 150 -19.91 -6.17 -0.45
CA PHE A 150 -21.26 -6.36 0.07
C PHE A 150 -22.07 -5.06 0.11
N CYS A 151 -21.43 -3.91 0.31
CA CYS A 151 -22.09 -2.61 0.31
C CYS A 151 -21.12 -1.46 -0.05
N PRO A 152 -21.64 -0.27 -0.38
CA PRO A 152 -20.82 0.94 -0.47
C PRO A 152 -20.12 1.24 0.86
N VAL A 153 -18.84 1.65 0.80
CA VAL A 153 -18.03 1.93 1.98
C VAL A 153 -17.35 3.28 1.83
N VAL A 154 -17.43 4.10 2.88
CA VAL A 154 -16.67 5.35 3.04
C VAL A 154 -16.01 5.34 4.42
N GLU A 155 -14.83 5.93 4.52
CA GLU A 155 -14.06 5.99 5.75
C GLU A 155 -13.99 7.43 6.27
N LEU A 156 -14.22 7.59 7.57
CA LEU A 156 -14.01 8.84 8.29
C LEU A 156 -13.41 8.50 9.65
N GLY A 157 -12.39 9.24 10.07
CA GLY A 157 -11.75 9.04 11.37
C GLY A 157 -10.92 10.25 11.78
N LEU A 158 -10.21 10.10 12.91
CA LEU A 158 -9.26 11.09 13.40
C LEU A 158 -7.99 11.07 12.56
N VAL A 159 -7.22 12.16 12.61
CA VAL A 159 -5.92 12.19 11.93
C VAL A 159 -4.94 11.31 12.72
N GLY A 160 -4.55 10.18 12.15
CA GLY A 160 -3.62 9.21 12.74
C GLY A 160 -2.17 9.70 12.82
N LYS A 161 -1.91 10.94 13.26
CA LYS A 161 -0.57 11.55 13.28
C LYS A 161 0.45 10.75 14.11
N THR A 162 -0.03 10.08 15.16
CA THR A 162 0.80 9.27 16.06
C THR A 162 0.47 7.77 15.95
N MET A 163 -0.31 7.34 14.95
CA MET A 163 -0.74 5.94 14.84
C MET A 163 0.48 5.03 14.66
N HIS A 164 0.50 3.89 15.36
CA HIS A 164 1.62 2.94 15.39
C HIS A 164 2.94 3.50 15.96
N GLY A 165 2.88 4.65 16.65
CA GLY A 165 4.02 5.23 17.37
C GLY A 165 4.02 4.86 18.86
N ILE A 166 5.15 5.10 19.53
CA ILE A 166 5.14 5.18 21.00
C ILE A 166 4.29 6.39 21.43
N ASP A 167 3.59 6.27 22.56
CA ASP A 167 2.72 7.31 23.10
C ASP A 167 1.62 7.80 22.13
N GLU A 168 1.00 6.86 21.39
CA GLU A 168 -0.15 7.15 20.53
C GLU A 168 -1.26 7.88 21.30
N ASN A 169 -1.68 9.05 20.80
CA ASN A 169 -2.66 9.89 21.46
C ASN A 169 -3.47 10.74 20.48
N VAL A 170 -4.60 11.28 20.97
CA VAL A 170 -5.44 12.20 20.20
C VAL A 170 -6.12 13.20 21.14
N PRO A 171 -6.38 14.45 20.71
CA PRO A 171 -7.14 15.39 21.53
C PRO A 171 -8.55 14.90 21.82
N VAL A 172 -8.96 14.94 23.09
CA VAL A 172 -10.31 14.53 23.52
C VAL A 172 -11.42 15.30 22.80
N GLU A 173 -11.19 16.58 22.49
CA GLU A 173 -12.15 17.39 21.76
C GLU A 173 -12.33 16.95 20.29
N GLU A 174 -11.28 16.44 19.64
CA GLU A 174 -11.41 15.87 18.30
C GLU A 174 -12.23 14.57 18.32
N LEU A 175 -12.06 13.74 19.37
CA LEU A 175 -12.87 12.53 19.55
C LEU A 175 -14.35 12.86 19.76
N LYS A 176 -14.66 13.88 20.56
CA LYS A 176 -16.04 14.36 20.75
C LYS A 176 -16.63 14.91 19.45
N ALA A 177 -15.86 15.68 18.68
CA ALA A 177 -16.29 16.19 17.39
C ALA A 177 -16.58 15.05 16.41
N LEU A 178 -15.72 14.03 16.34
CA LEU A 178 -15.93 12.85 15.51
C LEU A 178 -17.22 12.10 15.89
N SER A 179 -17.48 11.92 17.19
CA SER A 179 -18.73 11.32 17.66
C SER A 179 -19.95 12.10 17.19
N ALA A 180 -19.92 13.44 17.27
CA ALA A 180 -21.02 14.29 16.82
C ALA A 180 -21.23 14.25 15.30
N ILE A 181 -20.16 14.02 14.52
CA ILE A 181 -20.25 13.81 13.07
C ILE A 181 -20.92 12.46 12.78
N TYR A 182 -20.50 11.38 13.45
CA TYR A 182 -21.12 10.07 13.23
C TYR A 182 -22.61 10.07 13.57
N SER A 183 -23.02 10.71 14.67
CA SER A 183 -24.44 10.83 15.01
C SER A 183 -25.24 11.57 13.93
N ASP A 184 -24.75 12.74 13.46
CA ASP A 184 -25.41 13.51 12.40
C ASP A 184 -25.47 12.72 11.07
N PHE A 185 -24.39 12.02 10.72
CA PHE A 185 -24.36 11.18 9.54
C PHE A 185 -25.39 10.04 9.60
N ILE A 186 -25.50 9.34 10.73
CA ILE A 186 -26.46 8.25 10.91
C ILE A 186 -27.90 8.77 10.80
N GLU A 187 -28.21 9.91 11.44
CA GLU A 187 -29.52 10.55 11.34
C GLU A 187 -29.87 10.88 9.89
N ARG A 188 -28.98 11.59 9.18
CA ARG A 188 -29.15 11.93 7.75
C ARG A 188 -29.30 10.71 6.86
N TYR A 189 -28.51 9.66 7.10
CA TYR A 189 -28.57 8.43 6.34
C TYR A 189 -29.94 7.79 6.45
N PHE A 190 -30.48 7.64 7.67
CA PHE A 190 -31.81 7.07 7.85
C PHE A 190 -32.92 7.99 7.37
N ASP A 191 -32.81 9.31 7.53
CA ASP A 191 -33.82 10.24 7.02
C ASP A 191 -33.91 10.20 5.49
N PHE A 192 -32.76 10.19 4.80
CA PHE A 192 -32.67 10.04 3.35
C PHE A 192 -33.31 8.73 2.85
N HIS A 193 -32.97 7.60 3.48
CA HIS A 193 -33.43 6.28 3.01
C HIS A 193 -34.83 5.89 3.50
N THR A 194 -35.33 6.48 4.60
CA THR A 194 -36.68 6.19 5.12
C THR A 194 -37.72 7.24 4.71
N GLY A 195 -37.32 8.27 3.97
CA GLY A 195 -38.23 9.30 3.47
C GLY A 195 -38.75 10.25 4.55
N ARG A 196 -38.13 10.28 5.73
CA ARG A 196 -38.36 11.35 6.71
C ARG A 196 -37.65 12.58 6.19
N LYS A 197 -38.40 13.52 5.61
CA LYS A 197 -37.85 14.84 5.31
C LYS A 197 -37.48 15.52 6.63
N ALA A 198 -36.20 15.85 6.78
CA ALA A 198 -35.72 16.82 7.76
C ALA A 198 -36.38 18.18 7.56
#